data_AF-A0A8H7FHS8-F1
#
_entry.id   AF-A0A8H7FHS8-F1
#
_cell.length_a   1.000
_cell.length_b   1.000
_cell.length_c   1.000
_cell.angle_alpha   90.00
_cell.angle_beta   90.00
_cell.angle_gamma   90.00
#
_symmetry.space_group_name_H-M   'P 1'
#
loop_
_entity.id
_entity.type
_entity.pdbx_description
1 polymer ?
#
loop_
_entity_poly.entity_id
_entity_poly.type
_entity_poly.pdbx_seq_one_letter_code
_entity_poly.pdbx_strand_id
1 'polypeptide(L)'
;MIPLSTEGIAAPGFISFGEVFDIPYISAALHLPILEWNQVKNYTGDTRKSDPLGCWSVWAPLTGVLIPQAADLSYTTIMEPVKLLGMDEPHEPHVNLNKLVRLSDREVYEQVLQTHQPESHDEFPNTYPPDFQVLCFDFLYWASVLQPYEWETDFSPGWKIARHFRWSPKLLSIGNEYVRRLLAVPAVDPIPPFITVHVRHSDFGTRCRETNVPLDECFASLDAYAVRVREVQAELEARPALAGHGPFKVVVISDEPDPAWWAEVSAHGWLHIDHSPAGEDTDAKHGVWYTALIDMVTPTLGMGFVGTEASTMSMHARRRVEEWNGGVTRTVKWGRLGADDH
;
A
#
# COMPACT_ATOMS: atom_id res chain seq x y z
N MET A 1 -8.44 -0.40 8.69
CA MET A 1 -7.25 0.25 9.22
C MET A 1 -6.61 -0.70 10.20
N ILE A 2 -5.31 -0.99 10.08
CA ILE A 2 -4.57 -1.60 11.20
C ILE A 2 -4.80 -0.66 12.38
N PRO A 3 -5.39 -1.12 13.50
CA PRO A 3 -5.40 -0.32 14.70
C PRO A 3 -3.94 -0.19 15.10
N LEU A 4 -3.40 1.02 15.05
CA LEU A 4 -2.18 1.34 15.77
C LEU A 4 -2.52 1.29 17.26
N SER A 5 -2.56 0.07 17.82
CA SER A 5 -2.65 -0.12 19.26
C SER A 5 -1.35 0.41 19.87
N THR A 6 -1.44 1.50 20.61
CA THR A 6 -0.33 2.19 21.27
C THR A 6 0.16 1.47 22.55
N GLU A 7 -0.12 0.18 22.72
CA GLU A 7 0.34 -0.57 23.88
C GLU A 7 1.29 -1.70 23.47
N GLY A 8 2.57 -1.50 23.78
CA GLY A 8 3.51 -2.60 24.05
C GLY A 8 4.38 -3.14 22.91
N ILE A 9 4.16 -2.73 21.65
CA ILE A 9 5.06 -3.09 20.54
C ILE A 9 5.99 -1.89 20.29
N ALA A 10 7.30 -2.07 20.45
CA ALA A 10 8.27 -1.07 20.02
C ALA A 10 7.94 -0.66 18.59
N ALA A 11 7.60 0.61 18.38
CA ALA A 11 7.18 1.08 17.06
C ALA A 11 8.21 0.65 16.02
N PRO A 12 7.80 -0.05 14.94
CA PRO A 12 8.73 -0.49 13.93
C PRO A 12 9.47 0.74 13.38
N GLY A 13 10.79 0.80 13.56
CA GLY A 13 11.60 1.96 13.16
C GLY A 13 11.48 2.23 11.66
N PHE A 14 11.60 3.48 11.20
CA PHE A 14 11.34 3.87 9.80
C PHE A 14 12.06 3.02 8.75
N ILE A 15 11.33 2.67 7.68
CA ILE A 15 11.91 2.18 6.43
C ILE A 15 12.03 3.34 5.44
N SER A 16 13.19 3.49 4.81
CA SER A 16 13.40 4.53 3.80
C SER A 16 12.71 4.17 2.49
N PHE A 17 12.30 5.17 1.73
CA PHE A 17 11.58 5.01 0.47
C PHE A 17 12.43 4.22 -0.55
N GLY A 18 13.75 4.42 -0.57
CA GLY A 18 14.71 3.72 -1.42
C GLY A 18 15.01 2.28 -1.02
N GLU A 19 14.65 1.86 0.21
CA GLU A 19 14.68 0.43 0.57
C GLU A 19 13.54 -0.32 -0.13
N VAL A 20 12.43 0.39 -0.43
CA VAL A 20 11.25 -0.18 -1.08
C VAL A 20 11.29 0.00 -2.60
N PHE A 21 11.70 1.17 -3.08
CA PHE A 21 11.62 1.55 -4.50
C PHE A 21 12.96 1.95 -5.10
N ASP A 22 13.13 1.74 -6.40
CA ASP A 22 14.33 2.13 -7.15
C ASP A 22 14.31 3.65 -7.44
N ILE A 23 14.88 4.44 -6.54
CA ILE A 23 14.92 5.91 -6.64
C ILE A 23 15.65 6.38 -7.91
N PRO A 24 16.85 5.86 -8.25
CA PRO A 24 17.51 6.23 -9.50
C PRO A 24 16.62 6.01 -10.73
N TYR A 25 15.92 4.88 -10.81
CA TYR A 25 15.01 4.60 -11.92
C TYR A 25 13.84 5.60 -11.95
N ILE A 26 13.17 5.84 -10.82
CA ILE A 26 12.04 6.78 -10.76
C ILE A 26 12.48 8.18 -11.17
N SER A 27 13.60 8.65 -10.62
CA SER A 27 14.15 9.98 -10.91
C SER A 27 14.46 10.14 -12.40
N ALA A 28 15.09 9.14 -13.01
CA ALA A 28 15.38 9.14 -14.44
C ALA A 28 14.10 9.09 -15.30
N ALA A 29 13.12 8.26 -14.92
CA ALA A 29 11.89 8.09 -15.67
C ALA A 29 10.96 9.31 -15.62
N LEU A 30 10.94 10.02 -14.51
CA LEU A 30 10.14 11.24 -14.33
C LEU A 30 10.88 12.52 -14.74
N HIS A 31 12.19 12.44 -15.03
CA HIS A 31 13.06 13.61 -15.21
C HIS A 31 12.99 14.60 -14.04
N LEU A 32 12.86 14.07 -12.83
CA LEU A 32 12.77 14.85 -11.59
C LEU A 32 13.80 14.35 -10.58
N PRO A 33 14.62 15.22 -9.97
CA PRO A 33 15.50 14.81 -8.90
C PRO A 33 14.67 14.37 -7.70
N ILE A 34 14.93 13.17 -7.19
CA ILE A 34 14.31 12.64 -5.98
C ILE A 34 15.41 12.42 -4.96
N LEU A 35 15.25 13.06 -3.80
CA LEU A 35 16.17 12.94 -2.68
C LEU A 35 15.45 12.31 -1.50
N GLU A 36 16.18 11.49 -0.76
CA GLU A 36 15.73 10.94 0.51
C GLU A 36 16.36 11.68 1.68
N TRP A 37 15.69 11.66 2.85
CA TRP A 37 16.15 12.43 4.01
C TRP A 37 17.57 12.03 4.47
N ASN A 38 17.96 10.75 4.30
CA ASN A 38 19.31 10.25 4.65
C ASN A 38 20.40 10.84 3.75
N GLN A 39 20.05 11.29 2.55
CA GLN A 39 21.00 11.87 1.60
C GLN A 39 21.32 13.32 1.95
N VAL A 40 20.42 13.99 2.66
CA VAL A 40 20.60 15.39 3.08
C VAL A 40 21.03 15.52 4.54
N LYS A 41 20.67 14.54 5.39
CA LYS A 41 20.96 14.57 6.83
C LYS A 41 21.23 13.18 7.39
N ASN A 42 22.16 13.08 8.35
CA ASN A 42 22.37 11.83 9.07
C ASN A 42 21.32 11.67 10.18
N TYR A 43 20.32 10.82 9.94
CA TYR A 43 19.29 10.48 10.93
C TYR A 43 19.56 9.15 11.67
N THR A 44 20.73 8.53 11.45
CA THR A 44 21.12 7.26 12.08
C THR A 44 22.05 7.48 13.28
N GLY A 45 21.85 6.71 14.37
CA GLY A 45 22.71 6.70 15.56
C GLY A 45 22.32 7.66 16.70
N ASP A 46 23.11 7.64 17.79
CA ASP A 46 22.88 8.39 19.05
C ASP A 46 22.96 9.92 18.89
N THR A 47 23.44 10.41 17.75
CA THR A 47 23.52 11.85 17.43
C THR A 47 22.29 12.35 16.67
N ARG A 48 21.21 11.57 16.59
CA ARG A 48 19.94 11.95 15.96
C ARG A 48 19.41 13.23 16.62
N LYS A 49 19.62 14.36 15.95
CA LYS A 49 18.95 15.61 16.29
C LYS A 49 17.64 15.62 15.53
N SER A 50 16.54 15.75 16.27
CA SER A 50 15.23 15.98 15.66
C SER A 50 15.29 17.29 14.87
N ASP A 51 14.81 17.28 13.63
CA ASP A 51 14.71 18.49 12.84
C ASP A 51 13.39 19.18 13.13
N PRO A 52 13.39 20.50 13.42
CA PRO A 52 12.16 21.26 13.54
C PRO A 52 11.52 21.38 12.16
N LEU A 53 10.28 20.90 12.00
CA LEU A 53 9.54 20.99 10.76
C LEU A 53 8.07 21.31 11.04
N GLY A 54 7.57 22.38 10.46
CA GLY A 54 6.13 22.62 10.38
C GLY A 54 5.55 21.94 9.14
N CYS A 55 4.42 21.28 9.28
CA CYS A 55 3.69 20.66 8.17
C CYS A 55 2.24 21.13 8.14
N TRP A 56 1.64 21.11 6.96
CA TRP A 56 0.20 21.26 6.83
C TRP A 56 -0.50 19.98 7.26
N SER A 57 -1.58 20.11 8.02
CA SER A 57 -2.41 18.98 8.41
C SER A 57 -3.75 19.01 7.70
N VAL A 58 -3.99 17.98 6.90
CA VAL A 58 -5.27 17.76 6.21
C VAL A 58 -6.19 16.81 6.97
N TRP A 59 -5.66 16.14 7.99
CA TRP A 59 -6.31 15.04 8.69
C TRP A 59 -6.43 15.22 10.22
N ALA A 60 -5.77 16.22 10.83
CA ALA A 60 -5.98 16.58 12.23
C ALA A 60 -7.47 16.76 12.59
N PRO A 61 -8.32 17.39 11.75
CA PRO A 61 -9.74 17.54 12.07
C PRO A 61 -10.53 16.22 12.14
N LEU A 62 -10.02 15.15 11.52
CA LEU A 62 -10.74 13.88 11.37
C LEU A 62 -10.34 12.85 12.43
N THR A 63 -9.02 12.65 12.60
CA THR A 63 -8.50 11.53 13.40
C THR A 63 -7.24 11.88 14.21
N GLY A 64 -6.83 13.16 14.26
CA GLY A 64 -5.55 13.57 14.82
C GLY A 64 -4.38 13.44 13.83
N VAL A 65 -3.16 13.71 14.30
CA VAL A 65 -1.95 13.81 13.47
C VAL A 65 -1.17 12.49 13.49
N LEU A 66 -0.79 11.98 12.31
CA LEU A 66 0.15 10.87 12.19
C LEU A 66 1.56 11.42 12.17
N ILE A 67 2.35 11.13 13.21
CA ILE A 67 3.67 11.75 13.40
C ILE A 67 4.79 10.76 13.15
N PRO A 68 5.64 11.03 12.14
CA PRO A 68 6.95 10.43 12.08
C PRO A 68 7.78 10.79 13.32
N GLN A 69 8.16 9.82 14.15
CA GLN A 69 9.10 9.95 15.29
C GLN A 69 10.51 10.46 14.92
N ALA A 70 10.73 10.98 13.70
CA ALA A 70 12.02 11.45 13.19
C ALA A 70 12.16 12.96 13.07
N ALA A 71 11.08 13.71 13.28
CA ALA A 71 11.08 15.16 13.22
C ALA A 71 10.32 15.74 14.41
N ASP A 72 10.78 16.91 14.89
CA ASP A 72 10.09 17.74 15.87
C ASP A 72 9.02 18.47 15.06
N LEU A 73 7.86 17.83 14.99
CA LEU A 73 6.80 18.18 14.07
C LEU A 73 5.78 19.09 14.75
N SER A 74 5.54 20.22 14.11
CA SER A 74 4.36 21.04 14.33
C SER A 74 3.42 20.90 13.15
N TYR A 75 2.14 21.08 13.38
CA TYR A 75 1.14 20.96 12.35
C TYR A 75 0.23 22.18 12.31
N THR A 76 -0.12 22.63 11.11
CA THR A 76 -1.14 23.67 10.93
C THR A 76 -2.32 23.04 10.22
N THR A 77 -3.42 22.92 10.96
CA THR A 77 -4.68 22.41 10.43
C THR A 77 -5.19 23.31 9.32
N ILE A 78 -5.54 22.71 8.18
CA ILE A 78 -6.19 23.41 7.07
C ILE A 78 -7.70 23.33 7.26
N MET A 79 -8.38 24.47 7.47
CA MET A 79 -9.84 24.52 7.59
C MET A 79 -10.54 24.97 6.29
N GLU A 80 -9.77 25.39 5.29
CA GLU A 80 -10.24 25.71 3.93
C GLU A 80 -10.79 24.47 3.20
N PRO A 81 -11.63 24.62 2.14
CA PRO A 81 -12.22 23.50 1.41
C PRO A 81 -11.20 22.80 0.50
N VAL A 82 -10.13 22.25 1.07
CA VAL A 82 -9.19 21.34 0.38
C VAL A 82 -9.79 19.97 0.12
N LYS A 83 -10.98 19.68 0.67
CA LYS A 83 -11.77 18.49 0.35
C LYS A 83 -12.08 18.40 -1.15
N LEU A 84 -12.14 17.17 -1.65
CA LEU A 84 -12.40 16.90 -3.06
C LEU A 84 -13.87 17.18 -3.43
N LEU A 85 -14.77 16.47 -2.77
CA LEU A 85 -16.20 16.78 -2.74
C LEU A 85 -16.42 17.76 -1.59
N GLY A 86 -17.33 18.73 -1.70
CA GLY A 86 -17.42 19.89 -0.79
C GLY A 86 -17.45 19.55 0.71
N MET A 87 -17.24 20.55 1.57
CA MET A 87 -17.12 20.39 3.04
C MET A 87 -18.38 19.84 3.75
N ASP A 88 -19.51 19.76 3.06
CA ASP A 88 -20.79 19.33 3.64
C ASP A 88 -20.90 17.82 3.85
N GLU A 89 -19.92 17.04 3.34
CA GLU A 89 -19.83 15.59 3.55
C GLU A 89 -18.82 15.29 4.68
N PRO A 90 -19.27 15.15 5.95
CA PRO A 90 -18.39 15.03 7.12
C PRO A 90 -17.52 13.77 7.11
N HIS A 91 -17.89 12.78 6.29
CA HIS A 91 -17.15 11.52 6.14
C HIS A 91 -16.31 11.46 4.86
N GLU A 92 -16.15 12.54 4.09
CA GLU A 92 -15.31 12.56 2.88
C GLU A 92 -13.81 12.57 3.25
N PRO A 93 -13.06 11.46 3.08
CA PRO A 93 -11.64 11.42 3.40
C PRO A 93 -10.76 12.11 2.34
N HIS A 94 -11.26 12.29 1.11
CA HIS A 94 -10.45 12.71 -0.03
C HIS A 94 -10.15 14.21 -0.02
N VAL A 95 -8.91 14.50 -0.35
CA VAL A 95 -8.38 15.86 -0.49
C VAL A 95 -7.99 16.11 -1.93
N ASN A 96 -8.23 17.32 -2.42
CA ASN A 96 -7.89 17.70 -3.77
C ASN A 96 -6.44 18.18 -3.83
N LEU A 97 -5.60 17.43 -4.55
CA LEU A 97 -4.18 17.71 -4.67
C LEU A 97 -3.89 19.11 -5.26
N ASN A 98 -4.68 19.56 -6.25
CA ASN A 98 -4.49 20.91 -6.83
C ASN A 98 -4.81 22.02 -5.82
N LYS A 99 -5.76 21.79 -4.90
CA LYS A 99 -6.05 22.74 -3.83
C LYS A 99 -4.92 22.78 -2.80
N LEU A 100 -4.29 21.65 -2.50
CA LEU A 100 -3.12 21.58 -1.62
C LEU A 100 -1.90 22.29 -2.23
N VAL A 101 -1.65 22.15 -3.53
CA VAL A 101 -0.55 22.82 -4.22
C VAL A 101 -0.64 24.35 -4.10
N ARG A 102 -1.84 24.93 -3.94
CA ARG A 102 -1.98 26.38 -3.72
C ARG A 102 -1.25 26.88 -2.47
N LEU A 103 -0.99 26.03 -1.48
CA LEU A 103 -0.23 26.38 -0.28
C LEU A 103 1.26 26.61 -0.56
N SER A 104 1.74 26.29 -1.76
CA SER A 104 3.08 26.67 -2.24
C SER A 104 3.13 28.10 -2.81
N ASP A 105 1.99 28.75 -3.01
CA ASP A 105 1.94 30.16 -3.39
C ASP A 105 2.17 31.05 -2.16
N ARG A 106 3.04 32.06 -2.29
CA ARG A 106 3.46 32.91 -1.17
C ARG A 106 2.30 33.70 -0.56
N GLU A 107 1.44 34.27 -1.40
CA GLU A 107 0.33 35.09 -0.95
C GLU A 107 -0.70 34.23 -0.23
N VAL A 108 -1.02 33.06 -0.80
CA VAL A 108 -1.93 32.10 -0.16
C VAL A 108 -1.37 31.60 1.17
N TYR A 109 -0.09 31.21 1.21
CA TYR A 109 0.59 30.76 2.42
C TYR A 109 0.50 31.80 3.56
N GLU A 110 0.83 33.06 3.25
CA GLU A 110 0.79 34.15 4.23
C GLU A 110 -0.64 34.45 4.69
N GLN A 111 -1.61 34.37 3.77
CA GLN A 111 -3.03 34.55 4.09
C GLN A 111 -3.54 33.47 5.04
N VAL A 112 -3.24 32.20 4.76
CA VAL A 112 -3.70 31.07 5.59
C VAL A 112 -3.11 31.15 7.00
N LEU A 113 -1.85 31.54 7.14
CA LEU A 113 -1.20 31.69 8.45
C LEU A 113 -1.69 32.89 9.28
N GLN A 114 -2.45 33.82 8.69
CA GLN A 114 -3.11 34.86 9.47
C GLN A 114 -4.29 34.31 10.29
N THR A 115 -4.91 33.23 9.82
CA THR A 115 -6.12 32.65 10.41
C THR A 115 -5.89 31.29 11.06
N HIS A 116 -4.82 30.59 10.69
CA HIS A 116 -4.48 29.26 11.24
C HIS A 116 -3.19 29.33 12.04
N GLN A 117 -3.25 28.83 13.27
CA GLN A 117 -2.09 28.75 14.15
C GLN A 117 -1.48 27.36 14.07
N PRO A 118 -0.15 27.22 14.00
CA PRO A 118 0.51 25.94 14.16
C PRO A 118 0.35 25.44 15.59
N GLU A 119 0.24 24.13 15.73
CA GLU A 119 0.15 23.41 16.98
C GLU A 119 1.36 22.46 17.10
N SER A 120 1.92 22.37 18.30
CA SER A 120 2.95 21.41 18.64
C SER A 120 2.34 20.04 18.94
N HIS A 121 3.08 18.97 18.71
CA HIS A 121 2.72 17.68 19.28
C HIS A 121 3.08 17.58 20.77
N ASP A 122 2.36 16.78 21.54
CA ASP A 122 2.60 16.60 22.97
C ASP A 122 4.03 16.14 23.30
N GLU A 123 4.65 15.34 22.42
CA GLU A 123 6.02 14.85 22.58
C GLU A 123 7.09 15.91 22.21
N PHE A 124 6.71 16.95 21.48
CA PHE A 124 7.62 17.95 20.92
C PHE A 124 7.07 19.36 21.15
N PRO A 125 7.44 20.04 22.26
CA PRO A 125 6.74 21.25 22.72
C PRO A 125 7.02 22.50 21.87
N ASN A 126 7.86 22.40 20.84
CA ASN A 126 8.16 23.53 19.98
C ASN A 126 7.09 23.68 18.91
N THR A 127 6.80 24.92 18.54
CA THR A 127 5.78 25.24 17.53
C THR A 127 6.44 25.95 16.36
N TYR A 128 6.34 25.33 15.18
CA TYR A 128 6.90 25.82 13.92
C TYR A 128 5.78 26.00 12.89
N PRO A 129 5.71 27.14 12.20
CA PRO A 129 4.83 27.25 11.04
C PRO A 129 5.31 26.32 9.92
N PRO A 130 4.40 25.86 9.03
CA PRO A 130 4.74 25.11 7.84
C PRO A 130 5.86 25.77 7.06
N ASP A 131 6.88 25.02 6.66
CA ASP A 131 7.98 25.59 5.89
C ASP A 131 7.51 25.96 4.47
N PHE A 132 7.90 27.14 3.97
CA PHE A 132 7.52 27.56 2.63
C PHE A 132 8.39 26.94 1.52
N GLN A 133 9.67 26.65 1.82
CA GLN A 133 10.60 26.01 0.89
C GLN A 133 10.36 24.50 0.80
N VAL A 134 9.82 23.90 1.86
CA VAL A 134 9.47 22.47 1.92
C VAL A 134 7.98 22.31 2.17
N LEU A 135 7.22 22.03 1.10
CA LEU A 135 5.80 21.75 1.21
C LEU A 135 5.56 20.38 1.86
N CYS A 136 5.28 20.38 3.15
CA CYS A 136 5.04 19.18 3.95
C CYS A 136 3.55 18.98 4.26
N PHE A 137 3.07 17.74 4.16
CA PHE A 137 1.72 17.32 4.56
C PHE A 137 1.82 16.09 5.46
N ASP A 138 0.93 16.00 6.46
CA ASP A 138 0.86 14.87 7.39
C ASP A 138 0.39 13.57 6.72
N PHE A 139 -0.63 13.64 5.86
CA PHE A 139 -1.26 12.45 5.29
C PHE A 139 -1.83 12.69 3.88
N LEU A 140 -1.32 11.97 2.88
CA LEU A 140 -1.73 12.11 1.47
C LEU A 140 -2.36 10.85 0.87
N TYR A 141 -2.70 9.84 1.69
CA TYR A 141 -3.24 8.57 1.21
C TYR A 141 -4.52 8.73 0.37
N TRP A 142 -5.38 9.68 0.73
CA TRP A 142 -6.64 9.98 0.02
C TRP A 142 -6.54 11.20 -0.92
N ALA A 143 -5.33 11.60 -1.29
CA ALA A 143 -5.16 12.69 -2.24
C ALA A 143 -5.59 12.25 -3.64
N SER A 144 -6.47 13.05 -4.25
CA SER A 144 -6.98 12.87 -5.61
C SER A 144 -6.96 14.17 -6.38
N VAL A 145 -6.97 14.10 -7.71
CA VAL A 145 -7.03 15.29 -8.57
C VAL A 145 -8.46 15.62 -8.98
N LEU A 146 -9.23 14.61 -9.41
CA LEU A 146 -10.55 14.81 -10.03
C LEU A 146 -11.69 14.13 -9.28
N GLN A 147 -11.50 12.88 -8.83
CA GLN A 147 -12.58 12.12 -8.19
C GLN A 147 -12.07 11.15 -7.11
N PRO A 148 -12.94 10.72 -6.17
CA PRO A 148 -12.62 9.69 -5.20
C PRO A 148 -12.15 8.41 -5.89
N TYR A 149 -11.24 7.68 -5.23
CA TYR A 149 -10.76 6.37 -5.71
C TYR A 149 -10.22 6.39 -7.16
N GLU A 150 -9.75 7.53 -7.67
CA GLU A 150 -9.31 7.64 -9.06
C GLU A 150 -8.18 6.66 -9.42
N TRP A 151 -7.41 6.21 -8.42
CA TRP A 151 -6.42 5.13 -8.53
C TRP A 151 -6.97 3.81 -9.08
N GLU A 152 -8.27 3.57 -9.03
CA GLU A 152 -8.89 2.35 -9.59
C GLU A 152 -9.13 2.43 -11.11
N THR A 153 -8.99 3.62 -11.70
CA THR A 153 -9.32 3.92 -13.11
C THR A 153 -8.10 4.22 -13.99
N ASP A 154 -8.16 3.92 -15.27
CA ASP A 154 -7.00 4.09 -16.18
C ASP A 154 -6.59 5.56 -16.41
N PHE A 155 -7.47 6.51 -16.11
CA PHE A 155 -7.14 7.92 -16.27
C PHE A 155 -6.28 8.46 -15.11
N SER A 156 -6.18 7.74 -13.98
CA SER A 156 -5.53 8.17 -12.73
C SER A 156 -4.21 8.90 -12.98
N PRO A 157 -4.11 10.20 -12.66
CA PRO A 157 -2.86 10.94 -12.74
C PRO A 157 -1.80 10.35 -11.79
N GLY A 158 -2.21 9.94 -10.59
CA GLY A 158 -1.32 9.29 -9.61
C GLY A 158 -0.73 7.99 -10.15
N TRP A 159 -1.54 7.13 -10.78
CA TRP A 159 -1.04 5.88 -11.36
C TRP A 159 -0.07 6.10 -12.53
N LYS A 160 -0.31 7.12 -13.38
CA LYS A 160 0.62 7.48 -14.47
C LYS A 160 2.03 7.78 -13.97
N ILE A 161 2.17 8.23 -12.73
CA ILE A 161 3.46 8.41 -12.04
C ILE A 161 3.88 7.11 -11.36
N ALA A 162 2.99 6.49 -10.58
CA ALA A 162 3.30 5.31 -9.76
C ALA A 162 3.68 4.06 -10.59
N ARG A 163 3.29 3.97 -11.86
CA ARG A 163 3.76 2.91 -12.77
C ARG A 163 5.29 2.87 -12.94
N HIS A 164 5.97 3.99 -12.65
CA HIS A 164 7.43 4.08 -12.66
C HIS A 164 8.06 3.63 -11.33
N PHE A 165 7.28 3.37 -10.28
CA PHE A 165 7.79 3.03 -8.95
C PHE A 165 8.13 1.54 -8.88
N ARG A 166 9.20 1.16 -9.59
CA ARG A 166 9.76 -0.20 -9.57
C ARG A 166 10.32 -0.51 -8.19
N TRP A 167 10.21 -1.77 -7.78
CA TRP A 167 10.79 -2.24 -6.52
C TRP A 167 12.30 -2.02 -6.53
N SER A 168 12.87 -1.71 -5.36
CA SER A 168 14.31 -1.65 -5.20
C SER A 168 14.93 -3.00 -5.60
N PRO A 169 16.14 -3.04 -6.18
CA PRO A 169 16.80 -4.30 -6.52
C PRO A 169 16.91 -5.28 -5.34
N LYS A 170 17.14 -4.74 -4.13
CA LYS A 170 17.21 -5.51 -2.89
C LYS A 170 15.87 -6.18 -2.57
N LEU A 171 14.78 -5.40 -2.52
CA LEU A 171 13.46 -5.93 -2.20
C LEU A 171 12.98 -6.92 -3.27
N LEU A 172 13.24 -6.63 -4.54
CA LEU A 172 12.95 -7.55 -5.65
C LEU A 172 13.74 -8.86 -5.53
N SER A 173 15.02 -8.81 -5.14
CA SER A 173 15.83 -10.02 -4.90
C SER A 173 15.22 -10.88 -3.80
N ILE A 174 14.85 -10.27 -2.66
CA ILE A 174 14.23 -10.97 -1.53
C ILE A 174 12.90 -11.60 -1.96
N GLY A 175 12.02 -10.83 -2.62
CA GLY A 175 10.74 -11.37 -3.12
C GLY A 175 10.92 -12.55 -4.07
N ASN A 176 11.90 -12.47 -5.00
CA ASN A 176 12.24 -13.58 -5.89
C ASN A 176 12.74 -14.81 -5.13
N GLU A 177 13.55 -14.64 -4.09
CA GLU A 177 14.05 -15.76 -3.28
C GLU A 177 12.92 -16.49 -2.54
N TYR A 178 11.96 -15.75 -1.97
CA TYR A 178 10.78 -16.32 -1.33
C TYR A 178 9.93 -17.10 -2.33
N VAL A 179 9.62 -16.50 -3.49
CA VAL A 179 8.86 -17.18 -4.55
C VAL A 179 9.60 -18.41 -5.07
N ARG A 180 10.93 -18.36 -5.23
CA ARG A 180 11.73 -19.52 -5.65
C ARG A 180 11.61 -20.68 -4.67
N ARG A 181 11.77 -20.43 -3.37
CA ARG A 181 11.62 -21.47 -2.34
C ARG A 181 10.20 -22.04 -2.35
N LEU A 182 9.21 -21.16 -2.41
CA LEU A 182 7.79 -21.55 -2.43
C LEU A 182 7.43 -22.42 -3.64
N LEU A 183 7.97 -22.10 -4.82
CA LEU A 183 7.75 -22.84 -6.06
C LEU A 183 8.76 -23.98 -6.29
N ALA A 184 9.66 -24.23 -5.34
CA ALA A 184 10.76 -25.21 -5.45
C ALA A 184 11.64 -25.02 -6.70
N VAL A 185 11.93 -23.77 -7.07
CA VAL A 185 12.73 -23.39 -8.24
C VAL A 185 14.20 -23.19 -7.84
N PRO A 186 15.16 -23.87 -8.49
CA PRO A 186 16.58 -23.65 -8.26
C PRO A 186 17.01 -22.19 -8.51
N ALA A 187 18.05 -21.72 -7.81
CA ALA A 187 18.47 -20.31 -7.84
C ALA A 187 18.81 -19.77 -9.24
N VAL A 188 19.30 -20.63 -10.13
CA VAL A 188 19.75 -20.25 -11.48
C VAL A 188 18.64 -20.31 -12.53
N ASP A 189 17.53 -21.00 -12.24
CA ASP A 189 16.47 -21.21 -13.20
C ASP A 189 15.52 -20.00 -13.25
N PRO A 190 14.84 -19.72 -14.36
CA PRO A 190 13.79 -18.71 -14.37
C PRO A 190 12.62 -19.15 -13.46
N ILE A 191 12.03 -18.21 -12.73
CA ILE A 191 10.78 -18.46 -12.00
C ILE A 191 9.68 -18.72 -13.05
N PRO A 192 8.97 -19.86 -13.00
CA PRO A 192 7.91 -20.14 -13.95
C PRO A 192 6.74 -19.15 -13.73
N PRO A 193 5.97 -18.83 -14.77
CA PRO A 193 4.76 -18.04 -14.61
C PRO A 193 3.83 -18.67 -13.57
N PHE A 194 3.24 -17.86 -12.71
CA PHE A 194 2.34 -18.29 -11.65
C PHE A 194 1.23 -17.26 -11.46
N ILE A 195 0.19 -17.67 -10.73
CA ILE A 195 -0.95 -16.84 -10.38
C ILE A 195 -0.83 -16.47 -8.91
N THR A 196 -1.11 -15.23 -8.59
CA THR A 196 -1.17 -14.75 -7.22
C THR A 196 -2.61 -14.41 -6.84
N VAL A 197 -2.98 -14.68 -5.60
CA VAL A 197 -4.29 -14.38 -5.04
C VAL A 197 -4.07 -13.53 -3.81
N HIS A 198 -4.73 -12.38 -3.74
CA HIS A 198 -4.76 -11.55 -2.54
C HIS A 198 -6.16 -11.55 -1.95
N VAL A 199 -6.25 -12.03 -0.71
CA VAL A 199 -7.48 -12.04 0.08
C VAL A 199 -7.33 -11.06 1.23
N ARG A 200 -8.22 -10.08 1.32
CA ARG A 200 -8.25 -9.08 2.41
C ARG A 200 -9.36 -9.43 3.39
N HIS A 201 -9.01 -9.83 4.61
CA HIS A 201 -9.96 -10.17 5.67
C HIS A 201 -9.93 -9.19 6.85
N SER A 202 -8.75 -8.84 7.37
CA SER A 202 -8.55 -8.20 8.68
C SER A 202 -9.56 -7.08 9.01
N ASP A 203 -9.34 -5.87 8.49
CA ASP A 203 -10.17 -4.70 8.79
C ASP A 203 -11.48 -4.67 8.01
N PHE A 204 -11.60 -5.49 6.97
CA PHE A 204 -12.82 -5.59 6.16
C PHE A 204 -13.96 -6.22 6.96
N GLY A 205 -13.65 -7.05 7.96
CA GLY A 205 -14.64 -7.58 8.90
C GLY A 205 -15.39 -6.48 9.67
N THR A 206 -14.79 -5.30 9.86
CA THR A 206 -15.49 -4.16 10.48
C THR A 206 -16.60 -3.63 9.57
N ARG A 207 -16.34 -3.52 8.26
CA ARG A 207 -17.35 -3.09 7.29
C ARG A 207 -18.52 -4.07 7.24
N CYS A 208 -18.24 -5.38 7.28
CA CYS A 208 -19.29 -6.41 7.36
C CYS A 208 -20.21 -6.21 8.55
N ARG A 209 -19.63 -5.98 9.74
CA ARG A 209 -20.37 -5.73 10.99
C ARG A 209 -21.20 -4.45 10.92
N GLU A 210 -20.66 -3.37 10.36
CA GLU A 210 -21.38 -2.10 10.18
C GLU A 210 -22.60 -2.26 9.26
N THR A 211 -22.51 -3.14 8.27
CA THR A 211 -23.64 -3.48 7.37
C THR A 211 -24.57 -4.56 7.91
N ASN A 212 -24.32 -5.08 9.11
CA ASN A 212 -25.09 -6.14 9.76
C ASN A 212 -25.22 -7.43 8.91
N VAL A 213 -24.16 -7.78 8.16
CA VAL A 213 -24.03 -9.03 7.39
C VAL A 213 -23.13 -10.00 8.16
N PRO A 214 -23.51 -11.28 8.35
CA PRO A 214 -22.63 -12.29 8.94
C PRO A 214 -21.28 -12.37 8.22
N LEU A 215 -20.18 -12.61 8.94
CA LEU A 215 -18.84 -12.58 8.35
C LEU A 215 -18.64 -13.64 7.27
N ASP A 216 -19.23 -14.83 7.47
CA ASP A 216 -19.24 -15.96 6.54
C ASP A 216 -20.09 -15.69 5.28
N GLU A 217 -21.07 -14.79 5.35
CA GLU A 217 -21.84 -14.33 4.19
C GLU A 217 -21.21 -13.08 3.54
N CYS A 218 -20.41 -12.32 4.29
CA CYS A 218 -19.82 -11.08 3.85
C CYS A 218 -18.49 -11.30 3.11
N PHE A 219 -17.58 -12.09 3.69
CA PHE A 219 -16.32 -12.43 3.04
C PHE A 219 -16.55 -13.38 1.87
N ALA A 220 -15.85 -13.11 0.77
CA ALA A 220 -15.87 -14.02 -0.35
C ALA A 220 -15.15 -15.33 0.02
N SER A 221 -15.77 -16.47 -0.27
CA SER A 221 -15.19 -17.78 -0.01
C SER A 221 -13.98 -18.05 -0.92
N LEU A 222 -13.10 -18.97 -0.50
CA LEU A 222 -11.99 -19.45 -1.35
C LEU A 222 -12.49 -20.04 -2.67
N ASP A 223 -13.70 -20.62 -2.70
CA ASP A 223 -14.34 -21.10 -3.92
C ASP A 223 -14.64 -19.98 -4.92
N ALA A 224 -15.06 -18.79 -4.46
CA ALA A 224 -15.26 -17.64 -5.33
C ALA A 224 -13.93 -17.22 -5.98
N TYR A 225 -12.84 -17.15 -5.20
CA TYR A 225 -11.50 -16.94 -5.74
C TYR A 225 -11.09 -18.05 -6.70
N ALA A 226 -11.43 -19.31 -6.42
CA ALA A 226 -11.07 -20.43 -7.28
C ALA A 226 -11.74 -20.35 -8.66
N VAL A 227 -12.96 -19.81 -8.74
CA VAL A 227 -13.59 -19.53 -10.05
C VAL A 227 -12.77 -18.52 -10.84
N ARG A 228 -12.41 -17.38 -10.23
CA ARG A 228 -11.61 -16.35 -10.89
C ARG A 228 -10.21 -16.83 -11.26
N VAL A 229 -9.59 -17.68 -10.43
CA VAL A 229 -8.31 -18.33 -10.73
C VAL A 229 -8.44 -19.18 -12.00
N ARG A 230 -9.52 -19.96 -12.16
CA ARG A 230 -9.75 -20.75 -13.38
C ARG A 230 -9.93 -19.88 -14.62
N GLU A 231 -10.62 -18.74 -14.52
CA GLU A 231 -10.72 -17.78 -15.63
C GLU A 231 -9.36 -17.22 -16.03
N VAL A 232 -8.53 -16.84 -15.04
CA VAL A 232 -7.16 -16.37 -15.26
C VAL A 232 -6.32 -17.47 -15.91
N GLN A 233 -6.39 -18.71 -15.41
CA GLN A 233 -5.68 -19.86 -15.99
C GLN A 233 -6.07 -20.07 -17.46
N ALA A 234 -7.37 -20.12 -17.76
CA ALA A 234 -7.84 -20.32 -19.12
C ALA A 234 -7.36 -19.22 -20.09
N GLU A 235 -7.37 -17.96 -19.65
CA GLU A 235 -6.87 -16.84 -20.45
C GLU A 235 -5.35 -16.89 -20.64
N LEU A 236 -4.59 -17.29 -19.61
CA LEU A 236 -3.15 -17.47 -19.71
C LEU A 236 -2.77 -18.64 -20.63
N GLU A 237 -3.48 -19.76 -20.55
CA GLU A 237 -3.28 -20.93 -21.42
C GLU A 237 -3.59 -20.62 -22.89
N ALA A 238 -4.54 -19.72 -23.14
CA ALA A 238 -4.87 -19.26 -24.48
C ALA A 238 -3.80 -18.35 -25.11
N ARG A 239 -2.82 -17.86 -24.33
CA ARG A 239 -1.76 -16.99 -24.85
C ARG A 239 -0.66 -17.81 -25.51
N PRO A 240 -0.34 -17.57 -26.80
CA PRO A 240 0.72 -18.30 -27.50
C PRO A 240 2.08 -18.24 -26.81
N ALA A 241 2.41 -17.10 -26.18
CA ALA A 241 3.67 -16.91 -25.46
C ALA A 241 3.79 -17.75 -24.18
N LEU A 242 2.70 -18.33 -23.68
CA LEU A 242 2.65 -19.15 -22.47
C LEU A 242 2.26 -20.61 -22.77
N ALA A 243 2.23 -21.00 -24.04
CA ALA A 243 1.92 -22.38 -24.44
C ALA A 243 2.90 -23.37 -23.77
N GLY A 244 2.35 -24.34 -23.04
CA GLY A 244 3.13 -25.36 -22.33
C GLY A 244 3.71 -24.93 -20.96
N HIS A 245 3.41 -23.72 -20.48
CA HIS A 245 3.81 -23.28 -19.13
C HIS A 245 2.84 -23.73 -18.02
N GLY A 246 1.68 -24.28 -18.38
CA GLY A 246 0.69 -24.80 -17.44
C GLY A 246 1.05 -26.19 -16.89
N PRO A 247 0.47 -26.60 -15.74
CA PRO A 247 -0.48 -25.84 -14.92
C PRO A 247 0.20 -24.74 -14.09
N PHE A 248 -0.39 -23.55 -14.05
CA PHE A 248 0.13 -22.43 -13.28
C PHE A 248 -0.09 -22.65 -11.77
N LYS A 249 0.98 -22.54 -10.98
CA LYS A 249 0.90 -22.57 -9.51
C LYS A 249 0.16 -21.33 -9.00
N VAL A 250 -0.53 -21.49 -7.88
CA VAL A 250 -1.29 -20.42 -7.22
C VAL A 250 -0.64 -20.10 -5.89
N VAL A 251 -0.31 -18.83 -5.67
CA VAL A 251 0.27 -18.32 -4.43
C VAL A 251 -0.71 -17.35 -3.79
N VAL A 252 -1.11 -17.61 -2.55
CA VAL A 252 -2.03 -16.78 -1.77
C VAL A 252 -1.25 -15.92 -0.79
N ILE A 253 -1.63 -14.66 -0.73
CA ILE A 253 -1.27 -13.73 0.34
C ILE A 253 -2.55 -13.22 1.00
N SER A 254 -2.52 -13.07 2.33
CA SER A 254 -3.68 -12.65 3.11
C SER A 254 -3.23 -12.11 4.46
N ASP A 255 -4.04 -11.23 5.03
CA ASP A 255 -3.91 -10.76 6.42
C ASP A 255 -4.78 -11.56 7.39
N GLU A 256 -5.23 -12.75 6.99
CA GLU A 256 -6.00 -13.69 7.80
C GLU A 256 -5.11 -14.40 8.84
N PRO A 257 -5.40 -14.28 10.15
CA PRO A 257 -4.67 -15.02 11.18
C PRO A 257 -5.15 -16.47 11.42
N ASP A 258 -6.35 -16.88 10.96
CA ASP A 258 -6.93 -18.18 11.27
C ASP A 258 -6.18 -19.36 10.59
N PRO A 259 -5.53 -20.27 11.36
CA PRO A 259 -4.87 -21.44 10.80
C PRO A 259 -5.81 -22.40 10.06
N ALA A 260 -7.10 -22.45 10.43
CA ALA A 260 -8.07 -23.29 9.74
C ALA A 260 -8.30 -22.80 8.31
N TRP A 261 -8.38 -21.48 8.11
CA TRP A 261 -8.48 -20.89 6.79
C TRP A 261 -7.24 -21.17 5.92
N TRP A 262 -6.03 -21.10 6.49
CA TRP A 262 -4.80 -21.49 5.77
C TRP A 262 -4.73 -22.99 5.45
N ALA A 263 -5.34 -23.84 6.27
CA ALA A 263 -5.50 -25.26 5.96
C ALA A 263 -6.44 -25.47 4.76
N GLU A 264 -7.50 -24.67 4.62
CA GLU A 264 -8.37 -24.68 3.43
C GLU A 264 -7.62 -24.20 2.18
N VAL A 265 -6.83 -23.11 2.28
CA VAL A 265 -5.93 -22.66 1.19
C VAL A 265 -5.03 -23.81 0.72
N SER A 266 -4.44 -24.55 1.66
CA SER A 266 -3.60 -25.70 1.35
C SER A 266 -4.40 -26.86 0.73
N ALA A 267 -5.65 -27.07 1.15
CA ALA A 267 -6.54 -28.08 0.58
C ALA A 267 -6.93 -27.78 -0.88
N HIS A 268 -6.93 -26.51 -1.31
CA HIS A 268 -7.03 -26.13 -2.73
C HIS A 268 -5.75 -26.42 -3.54
N GLY A 269 -4.67 -26.87 -2.89
CA GLY A 269 -3.35 -27.05 -3.51
C GLY A 269 -2.64 -25.72 -3.77
N TRP A 270 -3.09 -24.64 -3.12
CA TRP A 270 -2.47 -23.33 -3.23
C TRP A 270 -1.36 -23.18 -2.19
N LEU A 271 -0.39 -22.33 -2.53
CA LEU A 271 0.82 -22.10 -1.76
C LEU A 271 0.70 -20.78 -1.01
N HIS A 272 1.35 -20.66 0.15
CA HIS A 272 1.44 -19.40 0.89
C HIS A 272 2.81 -19.29 1.57
N ILE A 273 3.22 -18.06 1.86
CA ILE A 273 4.47 -17.82 2.60
C ILE A 273 4.15 -17.90 4.09
N ASP A 274 4.78 -18.84 4.80
CA ASP A 274 4.74 -18.87 6.27
C ASP A 274 5.81 -17.91 6.82
N HIS A 275 5.41 -16.70 7.18
CA HIS A 275 6.30 -15.69 7.73
C HIS A 275 6.73 -15.97 9.19
N SER A 276 6.13 -16.97 9.85
CA SER A 276 6.36 -17.27 11.27
C SER A 276 7.78 -17.76 11.58
N PRO A 277 8.21 -17.76 12.86
CA PRO A 277 9.51 -18.31 13.25
C PRO A 277 9.70 -19.79 12.91
N ALA A 278 8.63 -20.56 12.72
CA ALA A 278 8.71 -21.97 12.32
C ALA A 278 8.88 -22.15 10.81
N GLY A 279 8.54 -21.13 10.02
CA GLY A 279 8.68 -21.09 8.57
C GLY A 279 9.87 -20.24 8.12
N GLU A 280 9.57 -19.08 7.56
CA GLU A 280 10.57 -18.17 7.00
C GLU A 280 11.18 -17.22 8.02
N ASP A 281 10.63 -17.07 9.22
CA ASP A 281 11.13 -16.16 10.27
C ASP A 281 11.52 -14.77 9.72
N THR A 282 10.58 -14.19 8.97
CA THR A 282 10.88 -13.06 8.07
C THR A 282 11.32 -11.82 8.83
N ASP A 283 10.64 -11.55 9.94
CA ASP A 283 10.94 -10.41 10.79
C ASP A 283 12.33 -10.52 11.41
N ALA A 284 12.77 -11.71 11.83
CA ALA A 284 14.12 -11.90 12.37
C ALA A 284 15.19 -11.76 11.27
N LYS A 285 14.91 -12.23 10.05
CA LYS A 285 15.87 -12.18 8.92
C LYS A 285 16.06 -10.79 8.35
N HIS A 286 14.97 -10.02 8.23
CA HIS A 286 14.96 -8.79 7.44
C HIS A 286 14.45 -7.56 8.19
N GLY A 287 13.78 -7.76 9.33
CA GLY A 287 13.14 -6.71 10.11
C GLY A 287 11.62 -6.66 9.88
N VAL A 288 10.93 -6.10 10.87
CA VAL A 288 9.46 -6.05 11.01
C VAL A 288 8.67 -5.49 9.82
N TRP A 289 9.27 -4.69 8.95
CA TRP A 289 8.60 -4.20 7.74
C TRP A 289 8.55 -5.23 6.61
N TYR A 290 9.46 -6.20 6.61
CA TYR A 290 9.66 -7.04 5.44
C TYR A 290 8.58 -8.07 5.24
N THR A 291 7.84 -8.48 6.29
CA THR A 291 6.66 -9.32 6.12
C THR A 291 5.65 -8.64 5.18
N ALA A 292 5.24 -7.40 5.49
CA ALA A 292 4.34 -6.64 4.63
C ALA A 292 4.94 -6.33 3.25
N LEU A 293 6.23 -6.00 3.16
CA LEU A 293 6.86 -5.67 1.88
C LEU A 293 7.00 -6.88 0.95
N ILE A 294 7.29 -8.06 1.49
CA ILE A 294 7.34 -9.31 0.71
C ILE A 294 5.95 -9.65 0.20
N ASP A 295 4.92 -9.49 1.03
CA ASP A 295 3.52 -9.65 0.60
C ASP A 295 3.08 -8.58 -0.40
N MET A 296 3.68 -7.39 -0.41
CA MET A 296 3.42 -6.39 -1.47
C MET A 296 4.10 -6.76 -2.79
N VAL A 297 5.31 -7.31 -2.74
CA VAL A 297 6.12 -7.62 -3.93
C VAL A 297 5.63 -8.89 -4.61
N THR A 298 5.36 -9.93 -3.84
CA THR A 298 5.03 -11.28 -4.33
C THR A 298 3.91 -11.29 -5.39
N PRO A 299 2.76 -10.61 -5.19
CA PRO A 299 1.69 -10.51 -6.19
C PRO A 299 2.15 -9.95 -7.53
N THR A 300 3.06 -8.99 -7.48
CA THR A 300 3.52 -8.27 -8.67
C THR A 300 4.50 -9.08 -9.53
N LEU A 301 4.98 -10.21 -9.02
CA LEU A 301 5.87 -11.14 -9.75
C LEU A 301 5.09 -12.16 -10.57
N GLY A 302 3.78 -12.32 -10.32
CA GLY A 302 2.91 -13.26 -11.02
C GLY A 302 2.57 -12.83 -12.46
N MET A 303 2.22 -13.80 -13.30
CA MET A 303 1.66 -13.55 -14.63
C MET A 303 0.12 -13.50 -14.61
N GLY A 304 -0.49 -14.03 -13.55
CA GLY A 304 -1.89 -13.86 -13.23
C GLY A 304 -2.10 -13.30 -11.83
N PHE A 305 -3.20 -12.57 -11.62
CA PHE A 305 -3.58 -12.03 -10.32
C PHE A 305 -5.09 -12.09 -10.08
N VAL A 306 -5.50 -12.48 -8.87
CA VAL A 306 -6.89 -12.36 -8.40
C VAL A 306 -6.88 -11.60 -7.09
N GLY A 307 -7.60 -10.48 -6.99
CA GLY A 307 -7.63 -9.67 -5.77
C GLY A 307 -9.02 -9.46 -5.20
N THR A 308 -9.12 -9.09 -3.92
CA THR A 308 -10.35 -8.59 -3.29
C THR A 308 -10.71 -7.18 -3.79
N GLU A 309 -11.98 -6.94 -4.13
CA GLU A 309 -12.52 -5.61 -4.48
C GLU A 309 -12.32 -4.60 -3.34
N ALA A 310 -12.11 -3.32 -3.68
CA ALA A 310 -11.89 -2.21 -2.75
C ALA A 310 -10.64 -2.31 -1.84
N SER A 311 -9.79 -3.33 -2.02
CA SER A 311 -8.49 -3.38 -1.37
C SER A 311 -7.44 -2.61 -2.17
N THR A 312 -6.79 -1.62 -1.55
CA THR A 312 -5.71 -0.87 -2.19
C THR A 312 -4.50 -1.73 -2.51
N MET A 313 -4.19 -2.73 -1.66
CA MET A 313 -3.20 -3.76 -1.93
C MET A 313 -3.53 -4.53 -3.21
N SER A 314 -4.78 -5.02 -3.34
CA SER A 314 -5.24 -5.69 -4.56
C SER A 314 -5.16 -4.79 -5.79
N MET A 315 -5.57 -3.54 -5.67
CA MET A 315 -5.55 -2.57 -6.75
C MET A 315 -4.13 -2.34 -7.28
N HIS A 316 -3.16 -2.13 -6.38
CA HIS A 316 -1.76 -1.95 -6.77
C HIS A 316 -1.17 -3.21 -7.40
N ALA A 317 -1.40 -4.38 -6.81
CA ALA A 317 -0.92 -5.65 -7.34
C ALA A 317 -1.48 -5.91 -8.75
N ARG A 318 -2.80 -5.77 -8.92
CA ARG A 318 -3.51 -5.92 -10.20
C ARG A 318 -2.85 -5.09 -11.30
N ARG A 319 -2.73 -3.79 -11.08
CA ARG A 319 -2.19 -2.88 -12.10
C ARG A 319 -0.73 -3.16 -12.43
N ARG A 320 0.08 -3.56 -11.44
CA ARG A 320 1.47 -3.96 -11.69
C ARG A 320 1.54 -5.22 -12.53
N VAL A 321 0.72 -6.24 -12.24
CA VAL A 321 0.66 -7.44 -13.09
C VAL A 321 0.25 -7.10 -14.52
N GLU A 322 -0.77 -6.26 -14.70
CA GLU A 322 -1.20 -5.79 -16.04
C GLU A 322 -0.10 -5.03 -16.78
N GLU A 323 0.48 -4.01 -16.16
CA GLU A 323 1.38 -3.10 -16.87
C GLU A 323 2.85 -3.54 -16.91
N TRP A 324 3.30 -4.22 -15.86
CA TRP A 324 4.70 -4.61 -15.74
C TRP A 324 4.95 -5.96 -16.39
N ASN A 325 4.00 -6.88 -16.27
CA ASN A 325 4.15 -8.25 -16.75
C ASN A 325 3.28 -8.52 -17.98
N GLY A 326 2.37 -7.60 -18.32
CA GLY A 326 1.38 -7.83 -19.37
C GLY A 326 0.36 -8.90 -18.98
N GLY A 327 0.17 -9.19 -17.70
CA GLY A 327 -0.54 -10.36 -17.18
C GLY A 327 -2.06 -10.33 -17.32
N VAL A 328 -2.73 -11.31 -16.72
CA VAL A 328 -4.21 -11.40 -16.65
C VAL A 328 -4.66 -11.18 -15.22
N THR A 329 -5.71 -10.40 -15.02
CA THR A 329 -6.21 -10.13 -13.67
C THR A 329 -7.71 -10.32 -13.55
N ARG A 330 -8.17 -10.62 -12.33
CA ARG A 330 -9.59 -10.61 -11.92
C ARG A 330 -9.72 -10.01 -10.53
N THR A 331 -10.94 -9.59 -10.23
CA THR A 331 -11.30 -9.08 -8.91
C THR A 331 -12.49 -9.89 -8.39
N VAL A 332 -12.46 -10.25 -7.12
CA VAL A 332 -13.57 -10.91 -6.42
C VAL A 332 -14.35 -9.88 -5.63
N LYS A 333 -15.66 -9.85 -5.87
CA LYS A 333 -16.61 -9.02 -5.11
C LYS A 333 -16.99 -9.67 -3.78
N TRP A 334 -17.33 -8.84 -2.80
CA TRP A 334 -17.65 -9.27 -1.44
C TRP A 334 -18.67 -8.30 -0.81
N GLY A 335 -19.02 -8.52 0.46
CA GLY A 335 -19.92 -7.66 1.23
C GLY A 335 -21.33 -8.21 1.39
N ARG A 336 -21.67 -9.30 0.69
CA ARG A 336 -22.92 -10.04 0.82
C ARG A 336 -22.82 -11.41 0.13
N LEU A 337 -23.72 -12.31 0.49
CA LEU A 337 -23.83 -13.62 -0.15
C LEU A 337 -24.11 -13.46 -1.66
N GLY A 338 -23.34 -14.18 -2.48
CA GLY A 338 -23.47 -14.14 -3.94
C GLY A 338 -22.99 -12.84 -4.58
N ALA A 339 -22.20 -12.01 -3.88
CA ALA A 339 -21.68 -10.75 -4.44
C ALA A 339 -20.87 -10.94 -5.75
N ASP A 340 -20.22 -12.09 -5.90
CA ASP A 340 -19.37 -12.45 -7.04
C ASP A 340 -20.00 -13.45 -8.02
N ASP A 341 -21.29 -13.79 -7.82
CA ASP A 341 -22.02 -14.68 -8.72
C ASP A 341 -22.12 -14.03 -10.12
N HIS A 342 -21.83 -14.82 -11.16
CA HIS A 342 -21.76 -14.39 -12.56
C HIS A 342 -22.53 -15.32 -13.49
#